data_AF-A0A1D1XI42-F1
#
_entry.id   AF-A0A1D1XI42-F1
#
_cell.length_a   1.000
_cell.length_b   1.000
_cell.length_c   1.000
_cell.angle_alpha   90.00
_cell.angle_beta   90.00
_cell.angle_gamma   90.00
#
_symmetry.space_group_name_H-M   'P 1'
#
loop_
_entity.id
_entity.type
_entity.pdbx_description
1 polymer ?
#
loop_
_entity_poly.entity_id
_entity_poly.type
_entity_poly.pdbx_seq_one_letter_code
_entity_poly.pdbx_strand_id
1 'polypeptide(L)'
;TRHVLNEQSRHPESRGDFTILLSHIVLGCKFVCSAVNKAGLAKLIGLAGETNVQGEEQKKLDVLSNEVFIKALTSSGRTCILVSEEDEEATFVDVALRGRYCVVFDPLDGSSNIDCGVSIGTIFGIYMIK
;
A
#
# COMPACT_ATOMS: atom_id res chain seq x y z
N THR A 1 8.45 10.03 10.28
CA THR A 1 8.73 9.30 11.53
C THR A 1 8.68 10.17 12.78
N ARG A 2 9.53 11.22 12.94
CA ARG A 2 9.56 12.06 14.16
C ARG A 2 8.19 12.59 14.62
N HIS A 3 7.40 13.14 13.70
CA HIS A 3 6.08 13.68 14.04
C HIS A 3 5.15 12.63 14.66
N VAL A 4 5.06 11.44 14.04
CA VAL A 4 4.24 10.32 14.53
C VAL A 4 4.69 9.84 15.91
N LEU A 5 6.01 9.75 16.14
CA LEU A 5 6.57 9.38 17.44
C LEU A 5 6.23 10.40 18.53
N ASN A 6 6.30 11.70 18.20
CA ASN A 6 5.92 12.76 19.12
C ASN A 6 4.43 12.70 19.45
N GLU A 7 3.56 12.49 18.45
CA GLU A 7 2.13 12.32 18.70
C GLU A 7 1.85 11.09 19.57
N GLN A 8 2.50 9.94 19.31
CA GLN A 8 2.38 8.77 20.19
C GLN A 8 2.73 9.10 21.65
N SER A 9 3.78 9.88 21.90
CA SER A 9 4.20 10.25 23.26
C SER A 9 3.18 11.11 24.00
N ARG A 10 2.28 11.78 23.28
CA ARG A 10 1.20 12.60 23.84
C ARG A 10 -0.01 11.77 24.28
N HIS A 11 -0.04 10.48 23.93
CA HIS A 11 -1.14 9.55 24.20
C HIS A 11 -0.64 8.36 25.04
N PRO A 12 -0.75 8.42 26.38
CA PRO A 12 -0.22 7.38 27.29
C PRO A 12 -0.74 5.97 27.02
N GLU A 13 -1.95 5.85 26.47
CA GLU A 13 -2.61 4.60 26.07
C GLU A 13 -2.05 3.98 24.79
N SER A 14 -1.27 4.74 24.01
CA SER A 14 -0.74 4.33 22.72
C SER A 14 0.43 3.35 22.87
N ARG A 15 0.21 2.10 22.47
CA ARG A 15 1.22 1.02 22.53
C ARG A 15 2.23 1.02 21.37
N GLY A 16 2.12 1.96 20.44
CA GLY A 16 2.99 2.08 19.26
C GLY A 16 2.59 1.25 18.04
N ASP A 17 1.52 0.46 18.13
CA ASP A 17 1.00 -0.32 16.99
C ASP A 17 0.72 0.57 15.76
N PHE A 18 0.05 1.70 15.97
CA PHE A 18 -0.26 2.64 14.90
C PHE A 18 1.00 3.27 14.28
N THR A 19 2.01 3.56 15.10
CA THR A 19 3.30 4.09 14.63
C THR A 19 4.07 3.09 13.78
N ILE A 20 4.05 1.82 14.16
CA ILE A 20 4.66 0.73 13.39
C ILE A 20 3.93 0.58 12.05
N LEU A 21 2.58 0.61 12.07
CA LEU A 21 1.76 0.55 10.87
C LEU A 21 2.07 1.70 9.90
N LEU A 22 2.05 2.94 10.37
CA LEU A 22 2.38 4.12 9.55
C LEU A 22 3.81 4.05 8.99
N SER A 23 4.75 3.48 9.73
CA SER A 23 6.12 3.30 9.26
C SER A 23 6.20 2.33 8.08
N HIS A 24 5.36 1.29 8.06
CA HIS A 24 5.27 0.35 6.94
C HIS A 24 4.53 0.95 5.74
N ILE A 25 3.52 1.78 5.96
CA ILE A 25 2.89 2.57 4.89
C ILE A 25 3.92 3.48 4.21
N VAL A 26 4.73 4.20 5.01
CA VAL A 26 5.83 5.04 4.48
C VAL A 26 6.85 4.22 3.68
N LEU A 27 7.15 2.99 4.10
CA LEU A 27 8.01 2.08 3.34
C LEU A 27 7.41 1.74 1.97
N GLY A 28 6.12 1.38 1.93
CA GLY A 28 5.38 1.14 0.69
C GLY A 28 5.43 2.35 -0.24
N CYS A 29 5.08 3.54 0.25
CA CYS A 29 5.12 4.77 -0.55
C CYS A 29 6.52 5.06 -1.12
N LYS A 30 7.59 4.85 -0.33
CA LYS A 30 8.97 5.05 -0.81
C LYS A 30 9.35 4.07 -1.92
N PHE A 31 8.89 2.83 -1.80
CA PHE A 31 9.14 1.82 -2.83
C PHE A 31 8.41 2.17 -4.12
N VAL A 32 7.11 2.46 -4.05
CA VAL A 32 6.29 2.88 -5.20
C VAL A 32 6.91 4.10 -5.87
N CYS A 33 7.27 5.13 -5.09
CA CYS A 33 7.97 6.31 -5.59
C CYS A 33 9.28 5.96 -6.34
N SER A 34 10.06 5.01 -5.83
CA SER A 34 11.29 4.57 -6.52
C SER A 34 10.98 3.82 -7.81
N ALA A 35 9.94 2.98 -7.81
CA ALA A 35 9.52 2.20 -8.97
C ALA A 35 8.99 3.11 -10.09
N VAL A 36 8.11 4.07 -9.76
CA VAL A 36 7.60 5.10 -10.67
C VAL A 36 8.73 5.90 -11.30
N ASN A 37 9.67 6.41 -10.50
CA ASN A 37 10.79 7.21 -11.00
C ASN A 37 11.73 6.44 -11.95
N LYS A 38 11.73 5.10 -11.86
CA LYS A 38 12.55 4.22 -12.69
C LYS A 38 11.77 3.52 -13.78
N ALA A 39 10.45 3.74 -13.86
CA ALA A 39 9.58 2.91 -14.67
C ALA A 39 10.01 2.92 -16.14
N GLY A 40 10.38 4.09 -16.67
CA GLY A 40 10.80 4.26 -18.06
C GLY A 40 12.15 3.62 -18.39
N LEU A 41 13.03 3.46 -17.41
CA LEU A 41 14.31 2.79 -17.57
C LEU A 41 14.20 1.27 -17.38
N ALA A 42 13.30 0.84 -16.49
CA ALA A 42 13.14 -0.55 -16.10
C ALA A 42 12.15 -1.33 -16.99
N LYS A 43 11.63 -0.73 -18.08
CA LYS A 43 10.54 -1.29 -18.91
C LYS A 43 9.32 -1.72 -18.07
N LEU A 44 9.10 -1.04 -16.95
CA LEU A 44 7.92 -1.20 -16.11
C LEU A 44 6.75 -0.37 -16.66
N ILE A 45 7.05 0.55 -17.58
CA ILE A 45 6.06 1.20 -18.42
C ILE A 45 5.67 0.22 -19.53
N GLY A 46 4.47 -0.35 -19.44
CA GLY A 46 3.92 -1.28 -20.42
C GLY A 46 3.20 -2.48 -19.80
N LEU A 47 2.45 -3.15 -20.66
CA LEU A 47 1.52 -4.24 -20.36
C LEU A 47 2.16 -5.35 -19.52
N ALA A 48 1.58 -5.67 -18.35
CA ALA A 48 1.59 -7.06 -17.90
C ALA A 48 0.59 -7.78 -18.82
N GLY A 49 0.96 -8.90 -19.42
CA GLY A 49 0.11 -9.56 -20.44
C GLY A 49 -1.19 -10.16 -19.90
N GLU A 50 -1.69 -9.71 -18.74
CA GLU A 50 -2.90 -10.18 -18.08
C GLU A 50 -3.91 -9.03 -18.00
N THR A 51 -5.08 -9.25 -18.60
CA THR A 51 -6.23 -8.35 -18.52
C THR A 51 -6.94 -8.62 -17.19
N ASN A 52 -7.19 -7.58 -16.39
CA ASN A 52 -7.89 -7.76 -15.12
C ASN A 52 -9.36 -8.18 -15.34
N VAL A 53 -10.03 -8.61 -14.27
CA VAL A 53 -11.45 -9.00 -14.22
C VAL A 53 -12.45 -7.90 -14.62
N GLN A 54 -12.00 -6.64 -14.67
CA GLN A 54 -12.77 -5.47 -15.10
C GLN A 54 -12.49 -5.10 -16.57
N GLY A 55 -11.66 -5.87 -17.28
CA GLY A 55 -11.33 -5.66 -18.69
C GLY A 55 -10.28 -4.58 -18.94
N GLU A 56 -9.58 -4.13 -17.90
CA GLU A 56 -8.51 -3.13 -18.01
C GLU A 56 -7.13 -3.79 -18.15
N GLU A 57 -6.24 -3.10 -18.87
CA GLU A 57 -4.84 -3.53 -19.05
C GLU A 57 -4.07 -3.28 -17.76
N GLN A 58 -3.82 -4.32 -16.97
CA GLN A 58 -3.13 -4.16 -15.70
C GLN A 58 -1.68 -3.71 -15.94
N LYS A 59 -1.34 -2.49 -15.53
CA LYS A 59 0.04 -2.00 -15.71
C LYS A 59 0.94 -2.74 -14.73
N LYS A 60 2.14 -3.14 -15.16
CA LYS A 60 3.12 -3.83 -14.28
C LYS A 60 3.40 -3.10 -12.98
N LEU A 61 3.22 -1.78 -12.98
CA LEU A 61 3.47 -0.94 -11.81
C LEU A 61 2.34 -1.02 -10.79
N ASP A 62 1.11 -1.26 -11.22
CA ASP A 62 -0.07 -1.42 -10.37
C ASP A 62 0.05 -2.72 -9.56
N VAL A 63 0.28 -3.83 -10.26
CA VAL A 63 0.58 -5.15 -9.65
C VAL A 63 1.74 -5.06 -8.66
N LEU A 64 2.85 -4.44 -9.08
CA LEU A 64 4.02 -4.28 -8.23
C LEU A 64 3.72 -3.45 -6.98
N SER A 65 2.97 -2.36 -7.13
CA SER A 65 2.60 -1.47 -6.02
C SER A 65 1.68 -2.21 -5.04
N ASN A 66 0.71 -2.97 -5.55
CA ASN A 66 -0.18 -3.79 -4.73
C ASN A 66 0.61 -4.83 -3.92
N GLU A 67 1.45 -5.63 -4.57
CA GLU A 67 2.26 -6.65 -3.88
C GLU A 67 3.13 -6.06 -2.76
N VAL A 68 3.73 -4.89 -3.02
CA VAL A 68 4.58 -4.20 -2.06
C VAL A 68 3.78 -3.73 -0.85
N PHE A 69 2.60 -3.15 -1.07
CA PHE A 69 1.73 -2.72 0.01
C PHE A 69 1.23 -3.91 0.83
N ILE A 70 0.77 -4.99 0.20
CA ILE A 70 0.34 -6.22 0.89
C ILE A 70 1.48 -6.76 1.76
N LYS A 71 2.69 -6.90 1.20
CA LYS A 71 3.86 -7.41 1.92
C LYS A 71 4.25 -6.50 3.10
N ALA A 72 4.32 -5.18 2.87
CA ALA A 72 4.71 -4.23 3.91
C ALA A 72 3.67 -4.15 5.05
N LEU A 73 2.38 -4.13 4.71
CA LEU A 73 1.31 -4.08 5.70
C LEU A 73 1.24 -5.38 6.50
N THR A 74 1.35 -6.54 5.84
CA THR A 74 1.40 -7.84 6.51
C THR A 74 2.62 -7.95 7.42
N SER A 75 3.81 -7.54 6.96
CA SER A 75 5.05 -7.61 7.77
C SER A 75 5.04 -6.67 8.96
N SER A 76 4.15 -5.67 8.99
CA SER A 76 4.00 -4.79 10.16
C SER A 76 3.56 -5.54 11.42
N GLY A 77 2.85 -6.68 11.23
CA GLY A 77 2.18 -7.42 12.31
C GLY A 77 1.06 -6.62 12.98
N ARG A 78 0.55 -5.56 12.34
CA ARG A 78 -0.48 -4.66 12.90
C ARG A 78 -1.80 -4.72 12.16
N THR A 79 -1.86 -5.35 10.98
CA THR A 79 -3.07 -5.46 10.16
C THR A 79 -3.74 -6.83 10.30
N CYS A 80 -5.06 -6.90 10.12
CA CYS A 80 -5.84 -8.13 10.09
C CYS A 80 -6.64 -8.31 8.80
N ILE A 81 -7.01 -7.21 8.15
CA ILE A 81 -7.75 -7.19 6.89
C ILE A 81 -7.10 -6.13 6.00
N LEU A 82 -6.88 -6.48 4.74
CA LEU A 82 -6.36 -5.61 3.71
C LEU A 82 -7.38 -5.56 2.57
N VAL A 83 -7.70 -4.36 2.10
CA VAL A 83 -8.59 -4.16 0.94
C VAL A 83 -7.85 -3.27 -0.04
N SER A 84 -7.49 -3.81 -1.19
CA SER A 84 -6.83 -3.10 -2.27
C SER A 84 -7.84 -2.75 -3.35
N GLU A 85 -7.63 -1.65 -4.06
CA GLU A 85 -8.34 -1.36 -5.31
C GLU A 85 -8.03 -2.42 -6.39
N GLU A 86 -6.84 -3.02 -6.35
CA GLU A 86 -6.32 -3.98 -7.33
C GLU A 86 -6.79 -5.43 -7.13
N ASP A 87 -7.46 -5.72 -6.02
CA ASP A 87 -7.91 -7.08 -5.66
C ASP A 87 -9.44 -7.13 -5.58
N GLU A 88 -10.08 -8.16 -6.16
CA GLU A 88 -11.54 -8.33 -6.08
C GLU A 88 -12.04 -8.60 -4.66
N GLU A 89 -11.23 -9.30 -3.87
CA GLU A 89 -11.59 -9.81 -2.55
C GLU A 89 -10.64 -9.29 -1.48
N ALA A 90 -11.17 -9.10 -0.27
CA ALA A 90 -10.35 -8.69 0.86
C ALA A 90 -9.31 -9.76 1.22
N THR A 91 -8.08 -9.33 1.46
CA THR A 91 -7.02 -10.21 1.96
C THR A 91 -7.08 -10.29 3.48
N PHE A 92 -7.31 -11.49 3.99
CA PHE A 92 -7.30 -11.78 5.43
C PHE A 92 -5.90 -12.22 5.87
N VAL A 93 -5.31 -11.47 6.81
CA VAL A 93 -3.96 -11.78 7.33
C VAL A 93 -4.02 -13.02 8.21
N ASP A 94 -3.05 -13.94 8.03
CA ASP A 94 -2.91 -15.15 8.85
C ASP A 94 -2.96 -14.81 10.36
N VAL A 95 -3.63 -15.66 11.13
CA VAL A 95 -3.78 -15.53 12.58
C VAL A 95 -2.43 -15.34 13.29
N ALA A 96 -1.36 -15.98 12.83
CA ALA A 96 -0.03 -15.86 13.40
C ALA A 96 0.60 -14.46 13.22
N LEU A 97 0.15 -13.70 12.22
CA LEU A 97 0.70 -12.40 11.82
C LEU A 97 -0.29 -11.25 12.06
N ARG A 98 -1.52 -11.54 12.48
CA ARG A 98 -2.59 -10.54 12.55
C ARG A 98 -2.39 -9.52 13.68
N GLY A 99 -2.62 -8.26 13.35
CA GLY A 99 -2.88 -7.21 14.32
C GLY A 99 -4.36 -6.84 14.43
N ARG A 100 -4.63 -5.55 14.66
CA ARG A 100 -5.97 -5.03 14.99
C ARG A 100 -6.52 -4.04 13.95
N TYR A 101 -5.72 -3.68 12.95
CA TYR A 101 -6.11 -2.69 11.96
C TYR A 101 -6.59 -3.33 10.67
N CYS A 102 -7.68 -2.80 10.12
CA CYS A 102 -8.02 -2.98 8.71
C CYS A 102 -7.41 -1.80 7.92
N VAL A 103 -6.78 -2.07 6.78
CA VAL A 103 -6.25 -1.04 5.89
C VAL A 103 -6.89 -1.19 4.53
N VAL A 104 -7.55 -0.13 4.09
CA VAL A 104 -8.04 0.02 2.71
C VAL A 104 -7.05 0.89 1.96
N PHE A 105 -6.71 0.57 0.71
CA PHE A 105 -5.74 1.35 -0.04
C PHE A 105 -5.92 1.25 -1.55
N ASP A 106 -5.57 2.33 -2.22
CA ASP A 106 -5.25 2.37 -3.65
C ASP A 106 -3.72 2.51 -3.72
N PRO A 107 -2.99 1.47 -4.15
CA PRO A 107 -1.54 1.48 -4.13
C PRO A 107 -0.95 2.46 -5.14
N LEU A 108 -1.66 2.76 -6.24
CA LEU A 108 -1.19 3.63 -7.31
C LEU A 108 -2.34 4.37 -8.05
N ASP A 109 -2.90 5.39 -7.39
CA ASP A 109 -3.93 6.24 -7.96
C ASP A 109 -3.41 7.02 -9.18
N GLY A 110 -4.19 7.01 -10.25
CA GLY A 110 -3.87 7.70 -11.50
C GLY A 110 -2.80 7.01 -12.34
N SER A 111 -2.60 5.70 -12.20
CA SER A 111 -1.61 4.92 -12.98
C SER A 111 -1.74 5.10 -14.50
N SER A 112 -2.94 5.36 -15.01
CA SER A 112 -3.21 5.74 -16.39
C SER A 112 -2.35 6.92 -16.88
N ASN A 113 -1.99 7.84 -15.99
CA ASN A 113 -1.25 9.06 -16.29
C ASN A 113 0.28 8.94 -16.22
N ILE A 114 0.83 7.76 -15.87
CA ILE A 114 2.28 7.54 -15.75
C ILE A 114 3.02 7.93 -17.04
N ASP A 115 2.47 7.55 -18.19
CA ASP A 115 3.04 7.80 -19.52
C ASP A 115 3.09 9.30 -19.88
N CYS A 116 2.18 10.07 -19.30
CA CYS A 116 2.05 11.51 -19.52
C CYS A 116 2.92 12.34 -18.57
N GLY A 117 3.60 11.70 -17.60
CA GLY A 117 4.42 12.39 -16.60
C GLY A 117 3.63 13.30 -15.64
N VAL A 118 2.33 13.05 -15.50
CA VAL A 118 1.46 13.80 -14.57
C VAL A 118 1.60 13.21 -13.16
N SER A 119 1.19 13.97 -12.15
CA SER A 119 1.17 13.49 -10.77
C SER A 119 0.25 12.29 -10.58
N ILE A 120 0.75 11.32 -9.82
CA ILE A 120 0.08 10.09 -9.37
C ILE A 120 0.32 9.92 -7.88
N GLY A 121 -0.39 9.01 -7.21
CA GLY A 121 -0.34 8.91 -5.76
C GLY A 121 -0.64 7.53 -5.19
N THR A 122 -0.74 7.47 -3.87
CA THR A 122 -1.23 6.31 -3.12
C THR A 122 -2.25 6.84 -2.12
N ILE A 123 -3.42 6.20 -2.06
CA ILE A 123 -4.49 6.55 -1.12
C ILE A 123 -4.60 5.42 -0.09
N PHE A 124 -4.82 5.75 1.19
CA PHE A 124 -5.05 4.74 2.21
C PHE A 124 -5.99 5.23 3.31
N GLY A 125 -6.72 4.30 3.90
CA GLY A 125 -7.56 4.48 5.08
C GLY A 125 -7.26 3.40 6.12
N ILE A 126 -7.30 3.77 7.39
CA ILE A 126 -7.00 2.86 8.51
C ILE A 126 -8.20 2.80 9.45
N TYR A 127 -8.70 1.60 9.68
CA TYR A 127 -9.81 1.33 10.59
C TYR A 127 -9.35 0.41 11.72
N MET A 128 -9.81 0.67 12.93
CA MET A 128 -9.58 -0.23 14.06
C MET A 128 -10.74 -1.22 14.15
N ILE A 129 -10.44 -2.51 14.11
CA ILE A 129 -11.44 -3.57 14.29
C ILE A 129 -11.46 -3.96 15.78
N LYS A 130 -12.66 -3.93 16.38
CA LYS A 130 -12.89 -4.30 17.77
C LYS A 130 -13.16 -5.78 17.92
#